data_AF-A0A7W7W447-F1
#
_entry.id   AF-A0A7W7W447-F1
#
_cell.length_a   1.000
_cell.length_b   1.000
_cell.length_c   1.000
_cell.angle_alpha   90.00
_cell.angle_beta   90.00
_cell.angle_gamma   90.00
#
_symmetry.space_group_name_H-M   'P 1'
#
loop_
_entity.id
_entity.type
_entity.pdbx_description
1 polymer ?
#
loop_
_entity_poly.entity_id
_entity_poly.type
_entity_poly.pdbx_seq_one_letter_code
_entity_poly.pdbx_strand_id
1 'polypeptide(L)'
;MSERSPRAREISDFLAALRHRTENPSGETGSSVDLLAWKSSLLDRIAADSEDPETRVVAAEARADLAAARSTAIAAHAHDEAQRYQSSHGGEA
;
A
#
# COMPACT_ATOMS: atom_id res chain seq x y z
N MET A 1 16.36 -12.12 27.06
CA MET A 1 15.52 -12.46 25.90
C MET A 1 15.13 -11.14 25.25
N SER A 2 15.75 -10.78 24.13
CA SER A 2 15.45 -9.53 23.44
C SER A 2 14.08 -9.67 22.79
N GLU A 3 13.05 -9.11 23.41
CA GLU A 3 11.77 -8.88 22.76
C GLU A 3 12.07 -8.11 21.47
N ARG A 4 11.77 -8.69 20.30
CA ARG A 4 11.84 -7.94 19.04
C ARG A 4 10.98 -6.70 19.25
N SER A 5 11.59 -5.52 19.11
CA SER A 5 10.89 -4.24 19.20
C SER A 5 9.57 -4.32 18.41
N PRO A 6 8.43 -3.89 18.95
CA PRO A 6 7.12 -3.95 18.28
C PRO A 6 7.17 -3.44 16.83
N ARG A 7 8.00 -2.40 16.60
CA ARG A 7 8.29 -1.84 15.27
C ARG A 7 9.00 -2.80 14.33
N ALA A 8 9.98 -3.56 14.82
CA ALA A 8 10.68 -4.55 14.01
C ALA A 8 9.76 -5.71 13.60
N ARG A 9 8.81 -6.09 14.46
CA ARG A 9 7.77 -7.07 14.12
C ARG A 9 6.86 -6.54 13.02
N GLU A 10 6.34 -5.33 13.17
CA GLU A 10 5.47 -4.72 12.17
C GLU A 10 6.13 -4.53 10.80
N ILE A 11 7.40 -4.09 10.75
CA ILE A 11 8.17 -4.02 9.51
C ILE A 11 8.31 -5.40 8.88
N SER A 12 8.57 -6.43 9.68
CA SER A 12 8.68 -7.82 9.19
C SER A 12 7.36 -8.32 8.61
N ASP A 13 6.24 -8.00 9.26
CA ASP A 13 4.90 -8.37 8.80
C ASP A 13 4.55 -7.66 7.48
N PHE A 14 4.90 -6.38 7.36
CA PHE A 14 4.74 -5.62 6.10
C PHE A 14 5.55 -6.25 4.96
N LEU A 15 6.82 -6.59 5.21
CA LEU A 15 7.68 -7.22 4.21
C LEU A 15 7.16 -8.60 3.80
N ALA A 16 6.61 -9.38 4.75
CA ALA A 16 6.00 -10.67 4.46
C ALA A 16 4.76 -10.51 3.57
N ALA A 17 3.89 -9.54 3.84
CA ALA A 17 2.73 -9.24 3.01
C ALA A 17 3.12 -8.75 1.61
N LEU A 18 4.13 -7.87 1.52
CA LEU A 18 4.65 -7.40 0.23
C LEU A 18 5.22 -8.55 -0.62
N ARG A 19 5.99 -9.46 0.00
CA ARG A 19 6.53 -10.64 -0.69
C ARG A 19 5.40 -11.56 -1.14
N HIS A 20 4.45 -11.88 -0.27
CA HIS A 20 3.33 -12.74 -0.60
C HIS A 20 2.54 -12.23 -1.81
N ARG A 21 2.31 -10.91 -1.88
CA ARG A 21 1.65 -10.26 -3.01
C ARG A 21 2.50 -10.28 -4.28
N THR A 22 3.80 -10.09 -4.17
CA THR A 22 4.71 -10.15 -5.33
C THR A 22 4.74 -11.56 -5.91
N GLU A 23 4.71 -12.58 -5.06
CA GLU A 23 4.66 -13.99 -5.46
C GLU A 23 3.26 -14.41 -5.95
N ASN A 24 2.20 -13.76 -5.46
CA ASN A 24 0.81 -14.05 -5.81
C ASN A 24 0.06 -12.79 -6.25
N PRO A 25 0.38 -12.23 -7.44
CA PRO A 25 -0.23 -10.98 -7.90
C PRO A 25 -1.75 -11.12 -8.17
N SER A 26 -2.22 -12.35 -8.38
CA SER A 26 -3.63 -12.71 -8.60
C SER A 26 -4.35 -13.14 -7.32
N GLY A 27 -3.65 -13.21 -6.18
CA GLY A 27 -4.18 -13.66 -4.89
C GLY A 27 -5.00 -12.58 -4.19
N GLU A 28 -6.14 -12.97 -3.65
CA GLU A 28 -7.20 -12.16 -3.02
C GLU A 28 -6.79 -11.30 -1.81
N THR A 29 -5.54 -11.38 -1.36
CA THR A 29 -5.14 -10.82 -0.06
C THR A 29 -4.68 -9.36 -0.18
N GLY A 30 -5.66 -8.45 -0.22
CA GLY A 30 -5.49 -7.02 -0.01
C GLY A 30 -5.31 -6.23 -1.31
N SER A 31 -6.16 -5.22 -1.50
CA SER A 31 -6.06 -4.32 -2.65
C SER A 31 -4.68 -3.65 -2.65
N SER A 32 -4.17 -3.31 -3.84
CA SER A 32 -2.98 -2.45 -3.97
C SER A 32 -3.03 -1.24 -3.04
N VAL A 33 -4.24 -0.71 -2.87
CA VAL A 33 -4.58 0.43 -2.04
C VAL A 33 -4.30 0.18 -0.56
N ASP A 34 -4.58 -1.02 -0.05
CA ASP A 34 -4.42 -1.37 1.37
C ASP A 34 -2.94 -1.50 1.74
N LEU A 35 -2.13 -2.12 0.86
CA LEU A 35 -0.69 -2.23 1.07
C LEU A 35 0.00 -0.86 1.03
N LEU A 36 -0.43 0.03 0.13
CA LEU A 36 0.06 1.41 0.06
C LEU A 36 -0.35 2.21 1.30
N ALA A 37 -1.57 2.03 1.81
CA ALA A 37 -2.04 2.67 3.04
C ALA A 37 -1.24 2.19 4.26
N TRP A 38 -0.95 0.88 4.35
CA TRP A 38 -0.11 0.34 5.42
C TRP A 38 1.31 0.91 5.37
N LYS A 39 1.93 0.98 4.18
CA LYS A 39 3.25 1.61 4.01
C LYS A 39 3.26 3.07 4.45
N SER A 40 2.21 3.84 4.14
CA SER A 40 2.09 5.24 4.58
C SER A 40 2.04 5.35 6.11
N SER A 41 1.20 4.54 6.77
CA SER A 41 1.07 4.53 8.24
C SER A 41 2.38 4.13 8.94
N LEU A 42 3.17 3.25 8.33
CA LEU A 42 4.47 2.86 8.84
C LEU A 42 5.48 4.02 8.74
N LEU A 43 5.48 4.74 7.61
CA LEU A 43 6.32 5.94 7.42
C LEU A 43 5.95 7.08 8.36
N ASP A 44 4.65 7.29 8.62
CA ASP A 44 4.18 8.31 9.59
C ASP A 44 4.74 8.04 10.99
N ARG A 45 4.69 6.78 11.44
CA ARG A 45 5.24 6.40 12.76
C ARG A 45 6.76 6.46 12.81
N ILE A 46 7.45 6.11 11.73
CA ILE A 46 8.91 6.27 11.65
C ILE A 46 9.28 7.75 11.75
N ALA A 47 8.58 8.63 11.05
CA ALA A 47 8.83 10.07 11.10
C ALA A 47 8.53 10.68 12.48
N ALA A 48 7.43 10.24 13.12
CA ALA A 48 7.02 10.74 14.43
C ALA A 48 8.01 10.36 15.54
N ASP A 49 8.56 9.15 15.49
CA ASP A 49 9.50 8.65 16.48
C ASP A 49 10.98 8.98 16.15
N SER A 50 11.25 9.64 15.01
CA SER A 50 12.60 10.05 14.63
C SER A 50 12.87 11.50 15.03
N GLU A 51 13.99 11.72 15.73
CA GLU A 51 14.53 13.05 16.01
C GLU A 51 15.35 13.61 14.84
N ASP A 52 15.71 12.75 13.89
CA ASP A 52 16.53 13.11 12.74
C ASP A 52 15.70 13.86 11.68
N PRO A 53 16.05 15.11 11.33
CA PRO A 53 15.32 15.90 10.36
C PRO A 53 15.36 15.31 8.95
N GLU A 54 16.45 14.65 8.56
CA GLU A 54 16.57 14.00 7.26
C GLU A 54 15.54 12.87 7.10
N THR A 55 15.40 12.02 8.12
CA THR A 55 14.37 10.98 8.19
C THR A 55 12.95 11.54 8.01
N ARG A 56 12.65 12.70 8.61
CA ARG A 56 11.33 13.32 8.48
C ARG A 56 11.05 13.82 7.06
N VAL A 57 12.06 14.40 6.40
CA VAL A 57 11.97 14.85 5.01
C VAL A 57 11.75 13.66 4.08
N VAL A 58 12.60 12.63 4.18
CA VAL A 58 12.49 11.41 3.36
C VAL A 58 11.13 10.74 3.57
N ALA A 59 10.64 10.67 4.80
CA ALA A 59 9.31 10.12 5.07
C ALA A 59 8.18 10.97 4.48
N ALA A 60 8.33 12.29 4.39
CA ALA A 60 7.35 13.18 3.76
C ALA A 60 7.34 13.03 2.24
N GLU A 61 8.51 12.95 1.60
CA GLU A 61 8.64 12.69 0.16
C GLU A 61 8.03 11.34 -0.22
N ALA A 62 8.41 10.28 0.51
CA ALA A 62 7.85 8.95 0.31
C ALA A 62 6.33 8.90 0.50
N ARG A 63 5.76 9.76 1.36
CA ARG A 63 4.31 9.89 1.53
C ARG A 63 3.63 10.55 0.32
N ALA A 64 4.25 11.56 -0.26
CA ALA A 64 3.74 12.20 -1.47
C ALA A 64 3.69 11.20 -2.64
N ASP A 65 4.75 10.41 -2.82
CA ASP A 65 4.81 9.37 -3.85
C ASP A 65 3.75 8.28 -3.62
N LEU A 66 3.53 7.87 -2.36
CA LEU A 66 2.50 6.90 -2.04
C LEU A 66 1.08 7.41 -2.28
N ALA A 67 0.83 8.70 -2.00
CA ALA A 67 -0.47 9.31 -2.29
C ALA A 67 -0.76 9.33 -3.80
N ALA A 68 0.26 9.61 -4.62
CA ALA A 68 0.15 9.53 -6.08
C ALA A 68 -0.11 8.09 -6.54
N ALA A 69 0.69 7.13 -6.07
CA ALA A 69 0.52 5.72 -6.41
C ALA A 69 -0.86 5.16 -6.00
N ARG A 70 -1.36 5.56 -4.82
CA ARG A 70 -2.68 5.17 -4.33
C ARG A 70 -3.79 5.73 -5.22
N SER A 71 -3.68 6.99 -5.63
CA SER A 71 -4.66 7.63 -6.52
C SER A 71 -4.73 6.90 -7.87
N THR A 72 -3.57 6.54 -8.43
CA THR A 72 -3.50 5.75 -9.67
C THR A 72 -4.13 4.36 -9.51
N ALA A 73 -3.86 3.67 -8.38
CA ALA A 73 -4.43 2.36 -8.12
C ALA A 73 -5.97 2.40 -7.97
N ILE A 74 -6.50 3.43 -7.31
CA ILE A 74 -7.95 3.66 -7.19
C ILE A 74 -8.58 3.93 -8.56
N ALA A 75 -7.95 4.79 -9.38
CA ALA A 75 -8.44 5.09 -10.72
C ALA A 75 -8.44 3.85 -11.62
N ALA A 76 -7.40 3.01 -11.56
CA ALA A 76 -7.32 1.77 -12.31
C ALA A 76 -8.42 0.77 -11.89
N HIS A 77 -8.68 0.63 -10.59
CA HIS A 77 -9.76 -0.21 -10.09
C HIS A 77 -11.13 0.27 -10.59
N ALA A 78 -11.41 1.57 -10.49
CA ALA A 78 -12.67 2.14 -10.97
C ALA A 78 -12.85 1.96 -12.49
N HIS A 79 -11.77 2.01 -13.27
CA HIS A 79 -11.82 1.76 -14.71
C HIS A 79 -12.16 0.31 -15.05
N ASP A 80 -11.53 -0.66 -14.38
CA ASP A 80 -11.83 -2.09 -14.55
C ASP A 80 -13.28 -2.42 -14.16
N GLU A 81 -13.79 -1.86 -13.06
CA GLU A 81 -15.20 -2.01 -12.69
C GLU A 81 -16.16 -1.43 -13.74
N ALA A 82 -15.85 -0.25 -14.29
CA ALA A 82 -16.65 0.37 -15.34
C ALA A 82 -16.66 -0.48 -16.64
N GLN A 83 -15.52 -1.06 -17.02
CA GLN A 83 -15.43 -1.96 -18.17
C GLN A 83 -16.24 -3.25 -17.97
N ARG A 84 -16.21 -3.82 -16.76
CA ARG A 84 -17.02 -5.02 -16.40
C ARG A 84 -18.51 -4.72 -16.42
N TYR A 85 -18.92 -3.53 -15.97
CA TYR A 85 -20.31 -3.10 -16.04
C TYR A 85 -20.79 -2.97 -17.49
N GLN A 86 -20.00 -2.32 -18.37
CA GLN A 86 -20.34 -2.20 -19.79
C GLN A 86 -20.40 -3.57 -20.49
N SER A 87 -19.48 -4.47 -20.19
CA SER A 87 -19.45 -5.82 -20.79
C SER A 87 -20.62 -6.70 -20.34
N SER A 88 -21.14 -6.50 -19.12
CA SER A 88 -22.30 -7.24 -18.62
C SER A 88 -23.65 -6.68 -19.10
N HIS A 89 -23.71 -5.42 -19.54
CA HIS A 89 -24.96 -4.76 -19.97
C HIS A 89 -25.02 -4.46 -21.48
N GLY A 90 -23.93 -4.65 -22.23
CA GLY A 90 -23.86 -4.40 -23.68
C GLY A 90 -24.16 -5.61 -24.58
N GLY A 91 -24.59 -6.74 -24.00
CA GLY A 91 -24.80 -8.02 -24.70
C GLY A 91 -26.23 -8.27 -25.21
N GLU A 92 -27.13 -7.30 -25.15
CA GLU A 92 -28.48 -7.40 -25.72
C GLU A 92 -28.62 -6.43 -26.91
N ALA A 93 -28.39 -6.95 -28.11
CA ALA A 93 -28.77 -6.32 -29.38
C ALA A 93 -29.23 -7.41 -30.36
#